data_AF-A0A0U2YXD6-F1
#
_entry.id   AF-A0A0U2YXD6-F1
#
_cell.length_a   1.000
_cell.length_b   1.000
_cell.length_c   1.000
_cell.angle_alpha   90.00
_cell.angle_beta   90.00
_cell.angle_gamma   90.00
#
_symmetry.space_group_name_H-M   'P 1'
#
loop_
_entity.id
_entity.type
_entity.pdbx_description
1 polymer ?
#
loop_
_entity_poly.entity_id
_entity_poly.type
_entity_poly.pdbx_seq_one_letter_code
_entity_poly.pdbx_strand_id
1 'polypeptide(L)' 'GSFGIPGVKYACDLNGYYGGSPRLPLLPLTAAGRDEVEQSLRHIRQ' A
#
# COMPACT_ATOMS: atom_id res chain seq x y z
N GLY A 1 11.85 0.77 4.46
CA GLY A 1 10.37 0.75 4.42
C GLY A 1 9.90 -0.68 4.42
N SER A 2 8.99 -1.05 5.32
CA SER A 2 8.66 -2.45 5.63
C SER A 2 7.93 -3.23 4.54
N PHE A 3 7.25 -2.55 3.60
CA PHE A 3 6.27 -3.20 2.71
C PHE A 3 6.63 -3.25 1.22
N GLY A 4 7.78 -2.70 0.82
CA GLY A 4 8.26 -2.76 -0.57
C GLY A 4 7.24 -2.30 -1.62
N ILE A 5 7.24 -2.96 -2.79
CA ILE A 5 6.34 -2.67 -3.92
C ILE A 5 4.85 -2.85 -3.57
N PRO A 6 4.42 -3.91 -2.83
CA PRO A 6 3.03 -4.01 -2.36
C PRO A 6 2.58 -2.81 -1.53
N GLY A 7 3.44 -2.32 -0.65
CA GLY A 7 3.21 -1.10 0.13
C GLY A 7 2.99 0.13 -0.74
N VAL A 8 3.88 0.36 -1.71
CA VAL A 8 3.81 1.52 -2.61
C VAL A 8 2.56 1.46 -3.50
N LYS A 9 2.24 0.30 -4.06
CA LYS A 9 1.02 0.14 -4.88
C LYS A 9 -0.23 0.41 -4.07
N TYR A 10 -0.33 -0.15 -2.86
CA TYR A 10 -1.46 0.13 -1.99
C TYR A 10 -1.54 1.61 -1.60
N ALA A 11 -0.40 2.24 -1.29
CA ALA A 11 -0.32 3.68 -1.03
C ALA A 11 -0.80 4.52 -2.22
N CYS A 12 -0.50 4.12 -3.45
CA CYS A 12 -1.01 4.77 -4.66
C CYS A 12 -2.55 4.69 -4.72
N ASP A 13 -3.12 3.50 -4.49
CA ASP A 13 -4.58 3.30 -4.46
C ASP A 13 -5.26 4.20 -3.42
N LEU A 14 -4.63 4.35 -2.24
CA LEU A 14 -5.12 5.20 -1.15
C LEU A 14 -5.09 6.71 -1.44
N ASN A 15 -4.36 7.13 -2.49
CA ASN A 15 -4.21 8.53 -2.93
C ASN A 15 -4.89 8.79 -4.29
N GLY A 16 -5.75 7.87 -4.76
CA GLY A 16 -6.51 8.03 -6.00
C GLY A 16 -5.75 7.68 -7.29
N TYR A 17 -4.53 7.16 -7.19
CA TYR A 17 -3.80 6.58 -8.33
C TYR A 17 -4.11 5.10 -8.46
N TYR A 18 -3.99 4.54 -9.67
CA TYR A 18 -4.13 3.09 -9.86
C TYR A 18 -2.80 2.36 -9.56
N GLY A 19 -2.67 1.84 -8.34
CA GLY A 19 -1.56 1.01 -7.90
C GLY A 19 -1.77 -0.48 -8.20
N GLY A 20 -2.98 -0.97 -7.94
CA GLY A 20 -3.43 -2.32 -8.25
C GLY A 20 -2.65 -3.45 -7.56
N SER A 21 -3.02 -4.70 -7.83
CA SER A 21 -2.36 -5.85 -7.21
C SER A 21 -0.90 -5.98 -7.69
N PRO A 22 0.06 -6.27 -6.79
CA PRO A 22 1.39 -6.70 -7.18
C PRO A 22 1.36 -7.93 -8.08
N ARG A 23 2.38 -8.08 -8.93
CA ARG A 23 2.58 -9.29 -9.74
C ARG A 23 3.35 -10.33 -8.94
N LEU A 24 3.11 -11.60 -9.24
CA LEU A 24 3.91 -12.70 -8.71
C LEU A 24 5.40 -12.51 -9.06
N PRO A 25 6.32 -12.87 -8.15
CA PRO A 25 6.11 -13.63 -6.91
C PRO A 25 5.67 -12.80 -5.69
N LEU A 26 5.48 -11.47 -5.84
CA LEU A 26 5.09 -10.61 -4.73
C LEU A 26 3.61 -10.80 -4.39
N LEU A 27 3.35 -11.04 -3.11
CA LEU A 27 1.99 -11.19 -2.60
C LEU A 27 1.39 -9.83 -2.22
N PRO A 28 0.06 -9.67 -2.27
CA PRO A 28 -0.63 -8.52 -1.71
C PRO A 28 -0.35 -8.38 -0.21
N LEU A 29 -0.54 -7.17 0.32
CA LEU A 29 -0.45 -6.93 1.76
C LEU A 29 -1.53 -7.70 2.53
N THR A 30 -1.14 -8.23 3.69
CA THR A 30 -2.07 -8.71 4.71
C THR A 30 -2.89 -7.55 5.27
N ALA A 31 -3.99 -7.84 5.98
CA ALA A 31 -4.81 -6.82 6.62
C ALA A 31 -3.97 -5.90 7.53
N ALA A 32 -3.15 -6.48 8.41
CA ALA A 32 -2.27 -5.71 9.29
C ALA A 32 -1.26 -4.82 8.52
N GLY A 33 -0.73 -5.31 7.39
CA GLY A 33 0.17 -4.51 6.56
C GLY A 33 -0.54 -3.33 5.87
N ARG A 34 -1.81 -3.51 5.49
CA ARG A 34 -2.63 -2.41 4.95
C ARG A 34 -2.89 -1.37 6.03
N ASP A 35 -3.23 -1.78 7.24
CA ASP A 35 -3.49 -0.88 8.37
C ASP A 35 -2.27 -0.01 8.69
N GLU A 36 -1.06 -0.59 8.68
CA GLU A 36 0.18 0.16 8.92
C GLU A 36 0.46 1.19 7.80
N VAL A 37 0.22 0.82 6.53
CA VAL A 37 0.34 1.75 5.40
C VAL A 37 -0.69 2.87 5.51
N GLU A 38 -1.95 2.56 5.84
CA GLU A 38 -2.99 3.56 6.05
C GLU A 38 -2.63 4.53 7.17
N GLN A 39 -2.18 3.99 8.31
CA GLN A 39 -1.72 4.78 9.46
C GLN A 39 -0.57 5.72 9.08
N SER A 40 0.40 5.21 8.33
CA SER A 40 1.58 5.98 7.89
C SER A 40 1.20 7.16 6.98
N LEU A 41 0.13 7.01 6.20
CA LEU A 41 -0.31 8.01 5.23
C LEU A 41 -1.41 8.95 5.76
N ARG A 42 -1.94 8.74 6.97
CA ARG A 42 -3.09 9.51 7.52
C ARG A 42 -2.93 11.03 7.45
N HIS A 43 -1.70 11.54 7.56
CA HIS A 43 -1.43 12.98 7.63
C HIS A 43 -1.06 13.61 6.28
N ILE A 44 -0.96 12.83 5.21
CA ILE A 44 -0.54 13.30 3.89
C ILE A 44 -1.51 12.93 2.76
N ARG A 45 -2.50 12.08 3.04
CA ARG A 45 -3.60 11.78 2.11
C ARG A 45 -4.52 12.99 2.02
N GLN A 46 -4.83 13.38 0.78
CA GLN A 46 -5.81 14.43 0.45
C GLN A 46 -7.21 13.84 0.38
#